data_AF-A0A7L6AXN2-F1
#
_entry.id   AF-A0A7L6AXN2-F1
#
_cell.length_a   1.000
_cell.length_b   1.000
_cell.length_c   1.000
_cell.angle_alpha   90.00
_cell.angle_beta   90.00
_cell.angle_gamma   90.00
#
_symmetry.space_group_name_H-M   'P 1'
#
loop_
_entity.id
_entity.type
_entity.pdbx_description
1 polymer ?
#
loop_
_entity_poly.entity_id
_entity_poly.type
_entity_poly.pdbx_seq_one_letter_code
_entity_poly.pdbx_strand_id
1 'polypeptide(L)'
;MPVQAEALATTSPEHLRACLQAVGLLGEPLGEGRYAVGEAFLSLVCFLGCSPDIELTPQADKPFCYVQLPQTAEAVTLELIRKPPVSTASWVLVGNVHEAEAVPDAALLDALESASGCRWKYAYRR
;
A
#
# COMPACT_ATOMS: atom_id res chain seq x y z
N MET A 1 -29.90 -6.63 12.47
CA MET A 1 -28.48 -6.56 12.07
C MET A 1 -28.01 -5.17 12.45
N PRO A 2 -27.25 -4.99 13.53
CA PRO A 2 -26.79 -3.67 13.95
C PRO A 2 -25.75 -3.17 12.94
N VAL A 3 -26.06 -2.05 12.29
CA VAL A 3 -25.10 -1.21 11.59
C VAL A 3 -24.19 -0.63 12.68
N GLN A 4 -23.00 -1.20 12.84
CA GLN A 4 -22.05 -0.73 13.84
C GLN A 4 -21.52 0.64 13.41
N ALA A 5 -21.57 1.54 14.38
CA ALA A 5 -21.19 2.93 14.32
C ALA A 5 -19.81 3.17 13.68
N GLU A 6 -19.77 4.22 12.86
CA GLU A 6 -18.59 5.01 12.53
C GLU A 6 -17.68 5.19 13.76
N ALA A 7 -16.64 4.35 13.85
CA ALA A 7 -15.48 4.67 14.65
C ALA A 7 -14.62 5.61 13.80
N LEU A 8 -14.31 6.79 14.35
CA LEU A 8 -13.20 7.61 13.89
C LEU A 8 -11.96 6.72 13.84
N ALA A 9 -11.63 6.20 12.67
CA ALA A 9 -10.60 5.22 12.50
C ALA A 9 -9.22 5.88 12.55
N THR A 10 -8.76 6.13 13.77
CA THR A 10 -7.35 6.38 14.04
C THR A 10 -6.61 5.06 13.84
N THR A 11 -6.35 4.70 12.59
CA THR A 11 -5.62 3.46 12.26
C THR A 11 -4.17 3.68 12.62
N SER A 12 -3.69 2.99 13.66
CA SER A 12 -2.29 3.04 14.05
C SER A 12 -1.42 2.47 12.93
N PRO A 13 -0.28 3.11 12.60
CA PRO A 13 0.62 2.64 11.54
C PRO A 13 1.11 1.20 11.79
N GLU A 14 1.28 0.82 13.07
CA GLU A 14 1.65 -0.54 13.45
C GLU A 14 0.60 -1.60 13.11
N HIS A 15 -0.69 -1.27 13.28
CA HIS A 15 -1.79 -2.18 12.94
C HIS A 15 -1.88 -2.36 11.44
N LEU A 16 -1.79 -1.27 10.69
CA LEU A 16 -1.80 -1.30 9.24
C LEU A 16 -0.63 -2.13 8.69
N ARG A 17 0.57 -1.94 9.25
CA ARG A 17 1.74 -2.77 8.96
C ARG A 17 1.46 -4.25 9.25
N ALA A 18 0.95 -4.57 10.45
CA ALA A 18 0.68 -5.96 10.83
C ALA A 18 -0.31 -6.65 9.88
N CYS A 19 -1.36 -5.95 9.47
CA CYS A 19 -2.33 -6.47 8.50
C CYS A 19 -1.68 -6.72 7.13
N LEU A 20 -0.95 -5.73 6.60
CA LEU A 20 -0.28 -5.88 5.30
C LEU A 20 0.79 -6.99 5.30
N GLN A 21 1.46 -7.20 6.43
CA GLN A 21 2.40 -8.31 6.63
C GLN A 21 1.68 -9.65 6.70
N ALA A 22 0.54 -9.72 7.41
CA ALA A 22 -0.26 -10.93 7.52
C ALA A 22 -0.86 -11.37 6.16
N VAL A 23 -1.20 -10.41 5.29
CA VAL A 23 -1.68 -10.68 3.94
C VAL A 23 -0.53 -11.10 3.00
N GLY A 24 0.73 -10.92 3.43
CA GLY A 24 1.92 -11.24 2.63
C GLY A 24 2.27 -10.18 1.59
N LEU A 25 1.71 -8.96 1.71
CA LEU A 25 2.09 -7.81 0.87
C LEU A 25 3.43 -7.22 1.32
N LEU A 26 3.72 -7.23 2.62
CA LEU A 26 5.02 -6.80 3.16
C LEU A 26 5.92 -8.02 3.36
N GLY A 27 7.14 -7.92 2.87
CA GLY A 27 8.25 -8.81 3.17
C GLY A 27 9.17 -8.20 4.23
N GLU A 28 10.47 -8.31 3.99
CA GLU A 28 11.52 -7.83 4.89
C GLU A 28 11.49 -6.30 5.08
N PRO A 29 11.63 -5.78 6.32
CA PRO A 29 11.78 -4.35 6.55
C PRO A 29 13.12 -3.83 6.01
N LEU A 30 13.09 -2.83 5.11
CA LEU A 30 14.30 -2.18 4.59
C LEU A 30 14.82 -1.05 5.48
N GLY A 31 13.97 -0.52 6.38
CA GLY A 31 14.29 0.65 7.22
C GLY A 31 13.56 1.92 6.74
N GLU A 32 13.50 2.94 7.59
CA GLU A 32 12.84 4.24 7.29
C GLU A 32 11.34 4.13 6.91
N GLY A 33 10.63 3.11 7.41
CA GLY A 33 9.23 2.86 7.05
C GLY A 33 9.03 2.28 5.65
N ARG A 34 10.12 1.79 5.03
CA ARG A 34 10.10 1.02 3.79
C ARG A 34 10.22 -0.47 4.09
N TYR A 35 9.50 -1.25 3.31
CA TYR A 35 9.41 -2.70 3.40
C TYR A 35 9.51 -3.27 2.00
N ALA A 36 10.10 -4.46 1.90
CA ALA A 36 10.13 -5.20 0.66
C ALA A 36 8.69 -5.61 0.35
N VAL A 37 8.40 -5.80 -0.93
CA VAL A 37 7.20 -6.51 -1.33
C VAL A 37 7.30 -7.98 -0.90
N GLY A 38 6.24 -8.51 -0.31
CA GLY A 38 6.17 -9.89 0.14
C GLY A 38 5.84 -10.85 -0.99
N GLU A 39 5.91 -12.15 -0.71
CA GLU A 39 5.68 -13.20 -1.72
C GLU A 39 4.26 -13.17 -2.30
N ALA A 40 3.26 -12.72 -1.53
CA ALA A 40 1.88 -12.61 -1.97
C ALA A 40 1.60 -11.34 -2.78
N PHE A 41 2.58 -10.44 -2.96
CA PHE A 41 2.40 -9.19 -3.69
C PHE A 41 1.88 -9.42 -5.12
N LEU A 42 2.45 -10.37 -5.86
CA LEU A 42 1.98 -10.72 -7.20
C LEU A 42 0.57 -11.30 -7.23
N SER A 43 0.10 -11.86 -6.11
CA SER A 43 -1.26 -12.38 -5.98
C SER A 43 -2.26 -11.31 -5.52
N LEU A 44 -1.79 -10.23 -4.90
CA LEU A 44 -2.60 -9.14 -4.34
C LEU A 44 -2.63 -7.91 -5.25
N VAL A 45 -1.82 -7.91 -6.30
CA VAL A 45 -1.69 -6.82 -7.25
C VAL A 45 -1.84 -7.42 -8.64
N CYS A 46 -2.91 -7.04 -9.34
CA CYS A 46 -3.09 -7.43 -10.72
C CYS A 46 -2.21 -6.57 -11.62
N PHE A 47 -1.30 -7.19 -12.35
CA PHE A 47 -0.49 -6.53 -13.36
C PHE A 47 -1.21 -6.54 -14.70
N LEU A 48 -1.42 -5.36 -15.26
CA LEU A 48 -2.14 -5.16 -16.52
C LEU A 48 -1.19 -5.13 -17.73
N GLY A 49 0.13 -5.15 -17.50
CA GLY A 49 1.16 -5.22 -18.54
C GLY A 49 1.51 -6.65 -18.95
N CYS A 50 1.96 -6.83 -20.20
CA CYS A 50 2.35 -8.15 -20.73
C CYS A 50 3.81 -8.55 -20.42
N SER A 51 4.62 -7.61 -19.93
CA SER A 51 6.00 -7.85 -19.51
C SER A 51 6.41 -6.81 -18.46
N PRO A 52 5.78 -6.83 -17.26
CA PRO A 52 6.06 -5.85 -16.24
C PRO A 52 7.43 -6.13 -15.62
N ASP A 53 8.31 -5.12 -15.57
CA ASP A 53 9.67 -5.23 -15.04
C ASP A 53 9.62 -5.09 -13.51
N ILE A 54 9.07 -6.12 -12.85
CA ILE A 54 8.82 -6.11 -11.41
C ILE A 54 9.94 -6.88 -10.72
N GLU A 55 10.95 -6.17 -10.26
CA GLU A 55 11.96 -6.76 -9.40
C GLU A 55 11.45 -6.72 -7.95
N LEU A 56 11.12 -7.89 -7.38
CA LEU A 56 10.64 -8.02 -5.98
C LEU A 56 11.81 -8.12 -4.98
N THR A 57 12.97 -8.56 -5.46
CA THR A 57 14.17 -8.75 -4.65
C THR A 57 15.02 -7.48 -4.62
N PRO A 58 15.46 -7.01 -3.43
CA PRO A 58 16.40 -5.91 -3.34
C PRO A 58 17.75 -6.34 -3.94
N GLN A 59 18.04 -5.87 -5.15
CA GLN A 59 19.34 -6.06 -5.81
C GLN A 59 20.06 -4.71 -5.86
N ALA A 60 21.34 -4.69 -5.49
CA ALA A 60 22.12 -3.45 -5.34
C ALA A 60 22.22 -2.60 -6.61
N ASP A 61 21.94 -3.18 -7.78
CA ASP A 61 22.11 -2.56 -9.11
C ASP A 61 20.79 -2.39 -9.89
N LYS A 62 19.64 -2.69 -9.27
CA LYS A 62 18.34 -2.63 -9.95
C LYS A 62 17.26 -1.91 -9.15
N PRO A 63 16.36 -1.19 -9.83
CA PRO A 63 15.17 -0.66 -9.19
C PRO A 63 14.25 -1.83 -8.78
N PHE A 64 13.88 -1.90 -7.51
CA PHE A 64 12.99 -2.94 -6.97
C PHE A 64 11.72 -2.33 -6.37
N CYS A 65 10.64 -3.10 -6.34
CA CYS A 65 9.38 -2.71 -5.74
C CYS A 65 9.48 -2.70 -4.22
N TYR A 66 9.05 -1.60 -3.60
CA TYR A 66 9.01 -1.49 -2.15
C TYR A 66 7.68 -0.87 -1.71
N VAL A 67 7.23 -1.25 -0.53
CA VAL A 67 6.05 -0.67 0.10
C VAL A 67 6.51 0.27 1.19
N GLN A 68 6.01 1.49 1.16
CA GLN A 68 6.29 2.51 2.16
C GLN A 68 5.01 2.85 2.93
N LEU A 69 5.16 2.90 4.25
CA LEU A 69 4.08 3.13 5.19
C LEU A 69 4.39 4.36 6.05
N PRO A 70 3.36 5.09 6.51
CA PRO A 70 3.54 6.14 7.50
C PRO A 70 4.13 5.54 8.78
N GLN A 71 5.23 6.09 9.27
CA GLN A 71 5.77 5.74 10.60
C GLN A 71 5.06 6.51 11.73
N THR A 72 4.50 7.68 11.38
CA THR A 72 3.79 8.58 12.30
C THR A 72 2.36 8.80 11.79
N ALA A 73 1.42 9.06 12.68
CA ALA A 73 0.05 9.45 12.34
C ALA A 73 -0.06 10.92 11.89
N GLU A 74 1.01 11.47 11.29
CA GLU A 74 1.05 12.82 10.79
C GLU A 74 0.43 12.87 9.39
N ALA A 75 -0.45 13.85 9.16
CA ALA A 75 -1.09 14.02 7.87
C ALA A 75 -0.06 14.51 6.84
N VAL A 76 0.22 13.67 5.83
CA VAL A 76 1.09 14.05 4.72
C VAL A 76 0.26 14.41 3.50
N THR A 77 0.75 15.36 2.71
CA THR A 77 0.14 15.73 1.44
C THR A 77 0.70 14.84 0.33
N LEU A 78 -0.17 14.06 -0.31
CA LEU A 78 0.15 13.20 -1.45
C LEU A 78 -0.31 13.87 -2.75
N GLU A 79 0.62 14.06 -3.68
CA GLU A 79 0.33 14.58 -5.02
C GLU A 79 -0.07 13.44 -5.96
N LEU A 80 -1.34 13.41 -6.37
CA LEU A 80 -1.91 12.33 -7.18
C LEU A 80 -1.94 12.71 -8.67
N ILE A 81 -1.71 11.75 -9.56
CA ILE A 81 -1.85 11.97 -11.00
C ILE A 81 -3.33 12.12 -11.35
N ARG A 82 -3.66 13.19 -12.08
CA ARG A 82 -5.03 13.53 -12.53
C ARG A 82 -6.06 13.68 -11.38
N LYS A 83 -5.61 13.92 -10.15
CA LYS A 83 -6.46 14.13 -8.96
C LYS A 83 -5.90 15.27 -8.10
N PRO A 84 -6.74 15.98 -7.34
CA PRO A 84 -6.26 16.96 -6.37
C PRO A 84 -5.38 16.30 -5.30
N PRO A 85 -4.39 17.03 -4.76
CA PRO A 85 -3.56 16.52 -3.68
C PRO A 85 -4.42 16.20 -2.46
N VAL A 86 -4.13 15.08 -1.82
CA VAL A 86 -4.88 14.59 -0.65
C VAL A 86 -3.98 14.64 0.57
N SER A 87 -4.46 15.25 1.65
CA SER A 87 -3.80 15.18 2.95
C SER A 87 -4.38 14.02 3.74
N THR A 88 -3.56 13.03 4.08
CA THR A 88 -3.97 11.86 4.87
C THR A 88 -2.86 11.39 5.80
N ALA A 89 -3.23 10.95 7.00
CA ALA A 89 -2.30 10.31 7.94
C ALA A 89 -2.11 8.81 7.64
N SER A 90 -3.06 8.20 6.92
CA SER A 90 -3.03 6.78 6.56
C SER A 90 -2.88 6.65 5.04
N TRP A 91 -1.79 6.04 4.61
CA TRP A 91 -1.47 5.82 3.20
C TRP A 91 -0.56 4.60 3.06
N VAL A 92 -0.59 3.99 1.89
CA VAL A 92 0.32 2.92 1.49
C VAL A 92 0.87 3.31 0.13
N LEU A 93 2.19 3.47 0.03
CA LEU A 93 2.84 3.83 -1.22
C LEU A 93 3.63 2.64 -1.72
N VAL A 94 3.36 2.21 -2.94
CA VAL A 94 4.18 1.20 -3.61
C VAL A 94 5.10 1.93 -4.57
N GLY A 95 6.39 1.91 -4.28
CA GLY A 95 7.44 2.47 -5.13
C GLY A 95 7.83 1.50 -6.24
N ASN A 96 8.40 2.07 -7.31
CA ASN A 96 8.91 1.33 -8.46
C ASN A 96 7.85 0.53 -9.26
N VAL A 97 6.65 1.08 -9.33
CA VAL A 97 5.54 0.55 -10.15
C VAL A 97 5.11 1.65 -11.13
N HIS A 98 5.04 1.34 -12.42
CA HIS A 98 4.67 2.32 -13.43
C HIS A 98 3.17 2.66 -13.39
N GLU A 99 2.79 3.85 -13.88
CA GLU A 99 1.37 4.23 -14.00
C GLU A 99 0.61 3.17 -14.81
N ALA A 100 -0.53 2.71 -14.29
CA ALA A 100 -1.40 1.71 -14.91
C ALA A 100 -0.79 0.32 -15.13
N GLU A 101 0.40 0.04 -14.61
CA GLU A 101 1.03 -1.27 -14.70
C GLU A 101 0.47 -2.26 -13.69
N ALA A 102 0.08 -1.75 -12.51
CA ALA A 102 -0.39 -2.56 -11.40
C ALA A 102 -1.63 -1.93 -10.76
N VAL A 103 -2.62 -2.76 -10.43
CA VAL A 103 -3.80 -2.38 -9.67
C VAL A 103 -3.94 -3.29 -8.45
N PRO A 104 -4.29 -2.77 -7.27
CA PRO A 104 -4.52 -3.60 -6.11
C PRO A 104 -5.76 -4.48 -6.33
N ASP A 105 -5.66 -5.74 -5.94
CA ASP A 105 -6.77 -6.68 -5.93
C ASP A 105 -7.78 -6.31 -4.82
N ALA A 106 -9.02 -6.76 -4.97
CA ALA A 106 -10.06 -6.60 -3.97
C ALA A 106 -9.64 -7.18 -2.61
N ALA A 107 -8.90 -8.30 -2.59
CA ALA A 107 -8.41 -8.89 -1.35
C ALA A 107 -7.51 -7.94 -0.53
N LEU A 108 -6.68 -7.14 -1.21
CA LEU A 108 -5.84 -6.13 -0.56
C LEU A 108 -6.68 -4.97 -0.01
N LEU A 109 -7.65 -4.51 -0.80
CA LEU A 109 -8.54 -3.42 -0.39
C LEU A 109 -9.42 -3.84 0.81
N ASP A 110 -9.94 -5.07 0.79
CA ASP A 110 -10.75 -5.63 1.89
C ASP A 110 -9.91 -5.79 3.16
N ALA A 111 -8.65 -6.22 3.05
CA ALA A 111 -7.76 -6.32 4.20
C ALA A 111 -7.44 -4.94 4.81
N LEU A 112 -7.20 -3.93 3.96
CA LEU A 112 -6.99 -2.56 4.40
C LEU A 112 -8.24 -1.95 5.03
N GLU A 113 -9.42 -2.21 4.44
CA GLU A 113 -10.70 -1.79 4.99
C GLU A 113 -11.02 -2.46 6.32
N SER A 114 -10.70 -3.75 6.47
CA SER A 114 -10.84 -4.47 7.73
C SER A 114 -9.88 -3.94 8.80
N ALA A 115 -8.67 -3.53 8.42
CA ALA A 115 -7.67 -3.01 9.34
C ALA A 115 -7.98 -1.57 9.80
N SER A 116 -8.50 -0.75 8.88
CA SER A 116 -8.74 0.66 9.13
C SER A 116 -10.21 1.01 9.38
N GLY A 117 -11.14 0.07 9.26
CA GLY A 117 -12.58 0.35 9.28
C GLY A 117 -13.06 1.39 8.25
N CYS A 118 -12.27 1.67 7.20
CA CYS A 118 -12.55 2.71 6.21
C CYS A 118 -12.31 2.16 4.81
N ARG A 119 -13.08 2.64 3.84
CA ARG A 119 -12.94 2.18 2.45
C ARG A 119 -11.69 2.77 1.80
N TRP A 120 -10.75 1.91 1.43
CA TRP A 120 -9.52 2.32 0.75
C TRP A 120 -9.74 2.52 -0.74
N LYS A 121 -9.00 3.48 -1.30
CA LYS A 121 -8.94 3.74 -2.74
C LYS A 121 -7.49 3.84 -3.16
N TYR A 122 -7.22 3.46 -4.40
CA TYR A 122 -5.90 3.59 -4.98
C TYR A 122 -5.84 4.75 -5.98
N ALA A 123 -4.63 5.28 -6.13
CA ALA A 123 -4.30 6.31 -7.10
C ALA A 123 -2.80 6.23 -7.41
N TYR A 124 -2.42 6.65 -8.62
CA TYR A 124 -1.02 6.79 -9.00
C TYR A 124 -0.52 8.17 -8.56
N ARG A 125 0.72 8.23 -8.08
CA ARG A 125 1.41 9.46 -7.68
C ARG A 125 2.48 9.81 -8.72
N ARG A 126 2.68 11.11 -8.94
CA ARG A 126 3.70 11.65 -9.86
C ARG A 126 5.08 11.71 -9.20
#